data_AF-A0A0E3LS43-F1
#
_entry.id   AF-A0A0E3LS43-F1
#
_cell.length_a   1.000
_cell.length_b   1.000
_cell.length_c   1.000
_cell.angle_alpha   90.00
_cell.angle_beta   90.00
_cell.angle_gamma   90.00
#
_symmetry.space_group_name_H-M   'P 1'
#
loop_
_entity.id
_entity.type
_entity.pdbx_description
1 polymer ?
#
loop_
_entity_poly.entity_id
_entity_poly.type
_entity_poly.pdbx_seq_one_letter_code
_entity_poly.pdbx_strand_id
1 'polypeptide(L)'
;MRKKIFYIISDITASVTGYKYLYSLVDNFTLMDDSKEYQLYLEALDEERSAWSRRTAIKRLSECKTEESLYYLNELVVDRYFLVPDWLKKVAREYYVSLCLEFL
;
A
#
# COMPACT_ATOMS: atom_id res chain seq x y z
N MET A 1 8.55 14.56 -13.75
CA MET A 1 8.03 15.05 -12.45
C MET A 1 8.85 14.56 -11.24
N ARG A 2 10.14 14.20 -11.38
CA ARG A 2 10.98 13.63 -10.30
C ARG A 2 11.76 14.66 -9.45
N LYS A 3 11.65 15.96 -9.74
CA LYS A 3 12.48 17.00 -9.12
C LYS A 3 11.89 17.65 -7.84
N LYS A 4 10.60 17.47 -7.55
CA LYS A 4 9.96 18.14 -6.39
C LYS A 4 10.09 17.38 -5.07
N ILE A 5 10.23 16.05 -5.10
CA ILE A 5 10.34 15.23 -3.87
C ILE A 5 11.69 15.47 -3.16
N PHE A 6 12.76 15.73 -3.91
CA PHE A 6 14.08 16.03 -3.34
C PHE A 6 14.11 17.30 -2.47
N TYR A 7 13.27 18.30 -2.76
CA TYR A 7 13.29 19.58 -2.02
C TYR A 7 12.59 19.50 -0.66
N ILE A 8 11.62 18.60 -0.48
CA ILE A 8 10.97 18.42 0.84
C ILE A 8 11.89 17.62 1.78
N ILE A 9 12.75 16.76 1.23
CA ILE A 9 13.68 15.94 2.00
C ILE A 9 14.84 16.77 2.56
N SER A 10 15.26 17.86 1.90
CA SER A 10 16.39 18.67 2.37
C SER A 10 16.12 19.44 3.66
N ASP A 11 14.87 19.86 3.94
CA ASP A 11 14.56 20.73 5.09
C ASP A 11 14.35 19.98 6.41
N ILE A 12 14.12 18.66 6.39
CA ILE A 12 13.93 17.85 7.62
C ILE A 12 15.28 17.43 8.24
N THR A 13 16.39 17.64 7.53
CA THR A 13 17.71 17.07 7.88
C THR A 13 18.46 17.79 9.02
N ALA A 14 17.92 18.87 9.60
CA ALA A 14 18.68 19.68 10.56
C ALA A 14 18.56 19.24 12.04
N SER A 15 17.86 18.15 12.39
CA SER A 15 17.81 17.68 13.80
C SER A 15 18.00 16.18 13.96
N VAL A 16 18.75 15.79 15.00
CA VAL A 16 18.99 14.39 15.42
C VAL A 16 17.67 13.63 15.65
N THR A 17 16.61 14.34 16.04
CA THR A 17 15.25 13.79 16.19
C THR A 17 14.59 13.47 14.85
N GLY A 18 14.81 14.32 13.83
CA GLY A 18 14.31 14.10 12.47
C GLY A 18 14.92 12.86 11.81
N TYR A 19 16.21 12.58 12.07
CA TYR A 19 16.84 11.34 11.62
C TYR A 19 16.24 10.11 12.28
N LYS A 20 16.03 10.10 13.61
CA LYS A 20 15.39 8.95 14.29
C LYS A 20 13.99 8.66 13.77
N TYR A 21 13.22 9.71 13.45
CA TYR A 21 11.88 9.56 12.89
C TYR A 21 11.92 9.04 11.45
N LEU A 22 12.87 9.51 10.63
CA LEU A 22 13.10 8.98 9.29
C LEU A 22 13.59 7.54 9.32
N TYR A 23 14.53 7.19 10.18
CA TYR A 23 14.98 5.80 10.35
C TYR A 23 13.86 4.91 10.87
N SER A 24 13.04 5.37 11.82
CA SER A 24 11.87 4.60 12.28
C SER A 24 10.81 4.45 11.19
N LEU A 25 10.54 5.48 10.39
CA LEU A 25 9.64 5.38 9.24
C LEU A 25 10.19 4.44 8.19
N VAL A 26 11.46 4.58 7.82
CA VAL A 26 12.14 3.72 6.86
C VAL A 26 12.17 2.29 7.38
N ASP A 27 12.54 2.03 8.63
CA ASP A 27 12.54 0.70 9.24
C ASP A 27 11.13 0.10 9.25
N ASN A 28 10.08 0.88 9.55
CA ASN A 28 8.69 0.42 9.44
C ASN A 28 8.29 0.09 7.99
N PHE A 29 8.71 0.90 7.01
CA PHE A 29 8.52 0.60 5.59
C PHE A 29 9.31 -0.64 5.15
N THR A 30 10.52 -0.83 5.67
CA THR A 30 11.40 -1.96 5.35
C THR A 30 10.91 -3.27 6.02
N LEU A 31 10.20 -3.17 7.16
CA LEU A 31 9.60 -4.31 7.85
C LEU A 31 8.36 -4.87 7.14
N MET A 32 7.62 -4.01 6.41
CA MET A 32 6.43 -4.43 5.65
C MET A 32 6.79 -5.06 4.30
N ASP A 33 8.01 -4.86 3.78
CA ASP A 33 8.45 -5.39 2.48
C ASP A 33 8.51 -6.94 2.41
N ASP A 34 8.49 -7.64 3.54
CA ASP A 34 8.42 -9.11 3.63
C ASP A 34 7.07 -9.63 4.17
N SER A 35 6.08 -8.75 4.40
CA SER A 35 4.79 -9.16 4.93
C SER A 35 3.96 -9.92 3.91
N LYS A 36 3.09 -10.82 4.40
CA LYS A 36 2.16 -11.56 3.53
C LYS A 36 1.23 -10.59 2.78
N GLU A 37 0.78 -9.54 3.44
CA GLU A 37 -0.08 -8.49 2.91
C GLU A 37 0.60 -7.73 1.78
N TYR A 38 1.87 -7.38 1.94
CA TYR A 38 2.63 -6.74 0.89
C TYR A 38 2.84 -7.65 -0.32
N GLN A 39 3.14 -8.93 -0.11
CA GLN A 39 3.22 -9.89 -1.22
C GLN A 39 1.89 -9.97 -1.98
N LEU A 40 0.76 -10.02 -1.27
CA LEU A 40 -0.57 -10.01 -1.90
C LEU A 40 -0.86 -8.70 -2.65
N TYR A 41 -0.38 -7.57 -2.13
CA TYR A 41 -0.46 -6.28 -2.83
C TYR A 41 0.34 -6.29 -4.13
N LEU A 42 1.58 -6.79 -4.13
CA LEU A 42 2.38 -6.96 -5.35
C LEU A 42 1.70 -7.90 -6.35
N GLU A 43 1.14 -9.02 -5.88
CA GLU A 43 0.38 -9.94 -6.74
C GLU A 43 -0.86 -9.31 -7.37
N ALA A 44 -1.51 -8.35 -6.69
CA ALA A 44 -2.65 -7.62 -7.24
C ALA A 44 -2.22 -6.63 -8.34
N LEU A 45 -1.01 -6.08 -8.25
CA LEU A 45 -0.45 -5.15 -9.23
C LEU A 45 0.15 -5.85 -10.46
N ASP A 46 0.62 -7.08 -10.32
CA ASP A 46 1.30 -7.84 -11.38
C ASP A 46 0.41 -8.00 -12.64
N GLU A 47 0.80 -7.31 -13.72
CA GLU A 47 0.07 -7.31 -14.99
C GLU A 47 0.23 -8.61 -15.79
N GLU A 48 1.27 -9.39 -15.50
CA GLU A 48 1.50 -10.70 -16.13
C GLU A 48 0.52 -11.76 -15.58
N ARG A 49 -0.10 -11.47 -14.42
CA ARG A 49 -1.13 -12.34 -13.83
C ARG A 49 -2.50 -12.12 -14.46
N SER A 50 -3.26 -13.21 -14.51
CA SER A 50 -4.65 -13.18 -14.95
C SER A 50 -5.52 -12.25 -14.09
N ALA A 51 -6.57 -11.69 -14.68
CA ALA A 51 -7.53 -10.86 -13.95
C ALA A 51 -8.15 -11.60 -12.75
N TRP A 52 -8.37 -12.92 -12.86
CA TRP A 52 -8.87 -13.74 -11.76
C TRP A 52 -7.85 -13.85 -10.63
N SER A 53 -6.57 -14.07 -10.95
CA SER A 53 -5.49 -14.14 -9.97
C SER A 53 -5.35 -12.83 -9.20
N ARG A 54 -5.39 -11.69 -9.89
CA ARG A 54 -5.31 -10.36 -9.28
C ARG A 54 -6.50 -10.07 -8.35
N ARG A 55 -7.72 -10.45 -8.74
CA ARG A 55 -8.91 -10.36 -7.87
C ARG A 55 -8.76 -11.22 -6.62
N THR A 56 -8.26 -12.45 -6.80
CA THR A 56 -8.03 -13.38 -5.69
C THR A 56 -7.00 -12.82 -4.71
N ALA A 57 -5.93 -12.17 -5.20
CA ALA A 57 -4.95 -11.51 -4.34
C ALA A 57 -5.59 -10.41 -3.48
N ILE A 58 -6.42 -9.54 -4.06
CA ILE A 58 -7.16 -8.50 -3.32
C ILE A 58 -8.10 -9.11 -2.27
N LYS A 59 -8.83 -10.16 -2.62
CA LYS A 59 -9.70 -10.86 -1.67
C LYS A 59 -8.88 -11.44 -0.50
N ARG A 60 -7.77 -12.11 -0.80
CA ARG A 60 -6.89 -12.67 0.24
C ARG A 60 -6.26 -11.58 1.11
N LEU A 61 -5.98 -10.41 0.52
CA LEU A 61 -5.49 -9.25 1.26
C LEU A 61 -6.52 -8.78 2.28
N SER A 62 -7.80 -8.67 1.90
CA SER A 62 -8.85 -8.28 2.86
C SER A 62 -9.09 -9.33 3.95
N GLU A 63 -8.95 -10.62 3.62
CA GLU A 63 -9.03 -11.72 4.59
C GLU A 63 -7.91 -11.73 5.65
N CYS A 64 -6.81 -10.98 5.45
CA CYS A 64 -5.78 -10.84 6.49
C CYS A 64 -6.29 -10.11 7.74
N LYS A 65 -7.28 -9.22 7.58
CA LYS A 65 -7.90 -8.45 8.68
C LYS A 65 -6.90 -7.72 9.58
N THR A 66 -5.91 -7.08 8.97
CA THR A 66 -4.88 -6.28 9.66
C THR A 66 -4.96 -4.82 9.25
N GLU A 67 -4.37 -3.93 10.05
CA GLU A 67 -4.22 -2.51 9.65
C GLU A 67 -3.37 -2.37 8.37
N GLU A 68 -2.41 -3.28 8.19
CA GLU A 68 -1.58 -3.36 6.99
C GLU A 68 -2.38 -3.73 5.74
N SER A 69 -3.33 -4.67 5.84
CA SER A 69 -4.20 -4.96 4.70
C SER A 69 -5.14 -3.80 4.36
N LEU A 70 -5.64 -3.06 5.35
CA LEU A 70 -6.37 -1.81 5.14
C LEU A 70 -5.52 -0.78 4.38
N TYR A 71 -4.25 -0.63 4.79
CA TYR A 71 -3.31 0.28 4.14
C TYR A 71 -3.11 -0.07 2.66
N TYR A 72 -2.79 -1.34 2.35
CA TYR A 72 -2.54 -1.74 0.96
C TYR A 72 -3.80 -1.76 0.08
N LEU A 73 -4.97 -2.13 0.63
CA LEU A 73 -6.24 -1.99 -0.08
C LEU A 73 -6.51 -0.52 -0.42
N ASN A 74 -6.23 0.41 0.49
CA ASN A 74 -6.37 1.83 0.23
C ASN A 74 -5.38 2.32 -0.84
N GLU A 75 -4.12 1.87 -0.83
CA GLU A 75 -3.16 2.23 -1.88
C GLU A 75 -3.61 1.75 -3.27
N LEU A 76 -4.25 0.57 -3.38
CA LEU A 76 -4.87 0.11 -4.63
C LEU A 76 -6.06 0.98 -5.07
N VAL A 77 -6.84 1.51 -4.13
CA VAL A 77 -8.01 2.36 -4.42
C VAL A 77 -7.61 3.77 -4.83
N VAL A 78 -6.67 4.37 -4.09
CA VAL A 78 -6.17 5.72 -4.35
C VAL A 78 -5.32 5.73 -5.62
N ASP A 79 -4.46 4.72 -5.79
CA ASP A 79 -3.60 4.51 -6.95
C ASP A 79 -2.93 5.81 -7.41
N ARG A 80 -2.06 6.36 -6.55
CA ARG A 80 -1.40 7.66 -6.76
C ARG A 80 -0.57 7.71 -8.04
N TYR A 81 -0.18 6.54 -8.56
CA TYR A 81 0.70 6.39 -9.70
C TYR A 81 -0.02 5.95 -10.97
N PHE A 82 -1.35 5.82 -10.93
CA PHE A 82 -2.19 5.42 -12.07
C PHE A 82 -1.78 4.05 -12.68
N LEU A 83 -1.37 3.11 -11.83
CA LEU A 83 -0.93 1.76 -12.22
C LEU A 83 -2.09 0.75 -12.17
N VAL A 84 -3.14 1.03 -11.40
CA VAL A 84 -4.22 0.09 -11.17
C VAL A 84 -5.32 0.32 -12.22
N PRO A 85 -5.77 -0.70 -12.95
CA PRO A 85 -6.90 -0.54 -13.87
C PRO A 85 -8.20 -0.31 -13.09
N ASP A 86 -9.12 0.50 -13.63
CA ASP A 86 -10.35 0.93 -12.94
C ASP A 86 -11.21 -0.22 -12.41
N TRP A 87 -11.30 -1.33 -13.15
CA TRP A 87 -12.06 -2.49 -12.72
C TRP A 87 -11.48 -3.12 -11.45
N LEU A 88 -10.15 -3.05 -11.27
CA LEU A 88 -9.47 -3.58 -10.10
C LEU A 88 -9.58 -2.61 -8.91
N LYS A 89 -9.56 -1.29 -9.15
CA LYS A 89 -9.87 -0.28 -8.12
C LYS A 89 -11.25 -0.48 -7.51
N LYS A 90 -12.25 -0.82 -8.33
CA LYS A 90 -13.62 -1.11 -7.86
C LYS A 90 -13.63 -2.31 -6.90
N VAL A 91 -12.96 -3.40 -7.28
CA VAL A 91 -12.83 -4.60 -6.43
C VAL A 91 -12.10 -4.27 -5.13
N ALA A 92 -10.97 -3.56 -5.19
CA ALA A 92 -10.22 -3.13 -4.00
C ALA A 92 -11.10 -2.30 -3.06
N ARG A 93 -11.91 -1.39 -3.61
CA ARG A 93 -12.79 -0.51 -2.82
C ARG A 93 -13.87 -1.29 -2.09
N GLU A 94 -14.51 -2.27 -2.74
CA GLU A 94 -15.52 -3.11 -2.12
C GLU A 94 -14.95 -3.84 -0.89
N TYR A 95 -13.77 -4.44 -1.05
CA TYR A 95 -13.11 -5.13 0.05
C TYR A 95 -12.56 -4.19 1.13
N TYR A 96 -12.07 -3.01 0.75
CA TYR A 96 -11.63 -1.98 1.69
C TYR A 96 -12.77 -1.54 2.60
N VAL A 97 -13.92 -1.18 2.02
CA VAL A 97 -15.10 -0.76 2.79
C VAL A 97 -15.60 -1.89 3.68
N SER A 98 -15.68 -3.12 3.15
CA SER A 98 -16.05 -4.30 3.94
C SER A 98 -15.14 -4.48 5.14
N LEU A 99 -13.82 -4.31 4.95
CA LEU A 99 -12.87 -4.48 6.02
C LEU A 99 -12.95 -3.35 7.05
N CYS A 100 -13.09 -2.09 6.62
CA CYS A 100 -13.29 -0.95 7.53
C CYS A 100 -14.48 -1.17 8.48
N LEU A 101 -15.58 -1.76 7.99
CA LEU A 101 -16.75 -2.07 8.82
C LEU A 101 -16.49 -3.12 9.90
N GLU A 102 -15.48 -3.97 9.75
CA GLU A 102 -15.08 -4.93 10.80
C GLU A 102 -14.27 -4.28 11.93
N PHE A 103 -13.71 -3.08 11.71
CA PHE A 103 -12.90 -2.33 12.68
C PHE A 103 -13.70 -1.23 13.43
N LEU A 104 -15.00 -1.07 13.14
CA LEU A 104 -15.92 -0.14 13.84
C LEU A 104 -16.56 -0.82 15.05
#